data_AF-A0A099KTF4-F1
#
_entry.id   AF-A0A099KTF4-F1
#
_cell.length_a   1.000
_cell.length_b   1.000
_cell.length_c   1.000
_cell.angle_alpha   90.00
_cell.angle_beta   90.00
_cell.angle_gamma   90.00
#
_symmetry.space_group_name_H-M   'P 1'
#
loop_
_entity.id
_entity.type
_entity.pdbx_description
1 polymer ?
#
loop_
_entity_poly.entity_id
_entity_poly.type
_entity_poly.pdbx_seq_one_letter_code
_entity_poly.pdbx_strand_id
1 'polypeptide(L)'
;MLKNTRVEKIAFILVALMILLQGFYGVFAYLDSATFANLRGTELFLNTDADWVKIYGSRTLFITLILGYLLYSRNYLILMWCALFGTIMPITDAWLAYEAQAPIKVVLKHLATIGYLVLIIFVLRKTITNKK
;
A
#
# COMPACT_ATOMS: atom_id res chain seq x y z
N MET A 1 5.25 -30.01 -16.52
CA MET A 1 4.47 -28.98 -15.80
C MET A 1 5.26 -27.67 -15.77
N LEU A 2 5.24 -26.90 -16.86
CA LEU A 2 5.92 -25.60 -16.91
C LEU A 2 5.05 -24.60 -16.14
N LYS A 3 5.30 -24.48 -14.83
CA LYS A 3 4.83 -23.37 -13.99
C LYS A 3 5.00 -22.08 -14.79
N ASN A 4 3.96 -21.27 -14.95
CA ASN A 4 4.05 -20.02 -15.70
C ASN A 4 4.86 -18.98 -14.90
N THR A 5 6.19 -19.15 -14.91
CA THR A 5 7.15 -18.39 -14.09
C THR A 5 7.12 -16.91 -14.40
N ARG A 6 6.71 -16.52 -15.62
CA ARG A 6 6.61 -15.11 -16.00
C ARG A 6 5.51 -14.40 -15.20
N VAL A 7 4.32 -14.99 -15.11
CA VAL A 7 3.21 -14.41 -14.35
C VAL A 7 3.55 -14.36 -12.86
N GLU A 8 4.16 -15.42 -12.33
CA GLU A 8 4.60 -15.45 -10.93
C GLU A 8 5.67 -14.38 -10.64
N LYS A 9 6.64 -14.18 -11.54
CA LYS A 9 7.64 -13.11 -11.41
C LYS A 9 7.00 -11.73 -11.42
N ILE A 10 6.03 -11.49 -12.32
CA ILE A 10 5.30 -10.22 -12.36
C ILE A 10 4.53 -10.01 -11.06
N ALA A 11 3.81 -11.02 -10.57
CA ALA A 11 3.09 -10.96 -9.30
C ALA A 11 4.03 -10.60 -8.14
N PHE A 12 5.18 -11.28 -8.09
CA PHE A 12 6.18 -11.04 -7.06
C PHE A 12 6.72 -9.60 -7.11
N ILE A 13 7.09 -9.12 -8.29
CA ILE A 13 7.63 -7.76 -8.48
C ILE A 13 6.57 -6.72 -8.09
N LEU A 14 5.33 -6.86 -8.55
CA LEU A 14 4.26 -5.90 -8.27
C LEU A 14 4.00 -5.77 -6.76
N VAL A 15 3.93 -6.90 -6.05
CA VAL A 15 3.74 -6.93 -4.60
C VAL A 15 4.98 -6.37 -3.89
N ALA A 16 6.19 -6.73 -4.33
CA ALA A 16 7.44 -6.22 -3.76
C ALA A 16 7.52 -4.69 -3.85
N LEU A 17 7.16 -4.10 -4.99
CA LEU A 17 7.14 -2.65 -5.18
C LEU A 17 6.15 -1.97 -4.21
N MET A 18 4.98 -2.55 -3.98
CA MET A 18 4.02 -2.03 -3.01
C MET A 18 4.56 -2.11 -1.57
N ILE A 19 5.21 -3.23 -1.21
CA ILE A 19 5.83 -3.41 0.11
C ILE A 19 6.94 -2.38 0.33
N LEU A 20 7.82 -2.17 -0.67
CA LEU A 20 8.89 -1.17 -0.57
C LEU A 20 8.32 0.24 -0.44
N LEU A 21 7.28 0.58 -1.21
CA LEU A 21 6.62 1.87 -1.13
C LEU A 21 5.99 2.10 0.25
N GLN A 22 5.28 1.10 0.79
CA GLN A 22 4.69 1.18 2.13
C GLN A 22 5.76 1.26 3.22
N GLY A 23 6.83 0.48 3.12
CA GLY A 23 7.95 0.54 4.05
C GLY A 23 8.61 1.91 4.08
N PHE A 24 8.87 2.48 2.90
CA PHE A 24 9.38 3.85 2.78
C PHE A 24 8.47 4.86 3.47
N TYR A 25 7.16 4.84 3.18
CA TYR A 25 6.21 5.77 3.80
C TYR A 25 6.02 5.53 5.30
N GLY A 26 6.11 4.28 5.75
CA GLY A 26 6.06 3.91 7.16
C GLY A 26 7.24 4.50 7.94
N VAL A 27 8.45 4.43 7.40
CA VAL A 27 9.65 5.08 7.97
C VAL A 27 9.54 6.61 7.87
N PHE A 28 9.13 7.13 6.72
CA PHE A 28 9.04 8.56 6.48
C PHE A 28 8.11 9.28 7.47
N ALA A 29 6.99 8.65 7.83
CA ALA A 29 6.05 9.14 8.85
C ALA A 29 6.70 9.38 10.23
N TYR A 30 7.77 8.65 10.57
CA TYR A 30 8.53 8.86 11.82
C TYR A 30 9.60 9.94 11.70
N LEU A 31 10.29 10.00 10.55
CA LEU A 31 11.40 10.93 10.34
C LEU A 31 10.91 12.37 10.17
N ASP A 32 9.82 12.56 9.45
CA ASP A 32 9.24 13.88 9.20
C ASP A 32 7.71 13.77 9.05
N SER A 33 7.03 13.78 10.20
CA SER A 33 5.58 13.63 10.29
C SER A 33 4.81 14.76 9.60
N ALA A 34 5.32 16.00 9.65
CA ALA A 34 4.66 17.15 9.05
C ALA A 34 4.71 17.09 7.52
N THR A 35 5.90 16.83 6.96
CA THR A 35 6.03 16.69 5.50
C THR A 35 5.27 15.45 5.00
N PHE A 36 5.27 14.35 5.75
CA PHE A 36 4.46 13.18 5.42
C PHE A 36 2.97 13.50 5.34
N ALA A 37 2.43 14.19 6.35
CA ALA A 37 1.02 14.57 6.41
C ALA A 37 0.64 15.49 5.24
N ASN A 38 1.45 16.52 4.97
CA ASN A 38 1.27 17.41 3.82
C ASN A 38 1.32 16.65 2.49
N LEU A 39 2.23 15.68 2.36
CA LEU A 39 2.29 14.83 1.19
C LEU A 39 0.98 14.05 1.01
N ARG A 40 0.36 13.56 2.09
CA ARG A 40 -0.95 12.89 2.13
C ARG A 40 -2.16 13.82 1.93
N GLY A 41 -1.96 15.14 1.91
CA GLY A 41 -3.04 16.13 1.74
C GLY A 41 -3.76 16.46 3.05
N THR A 42 -3.16 16.17 4.19
CA THR A 42 -3.70 16.47 5.52
C THR A 42 -2.66 17.31 6.26
N GLU A 43 -2.96 18.58 6.53
CA GLU A 43 -2.07 19.45 7.29
C GLU A 43 -2.16 19.12 8.79
N LEU A 44 -1.03 19.20 9.51
CA LEU A 44 -1.01 19.13 10.97
C LEU A 44 -1.14 20.56 11.51
N PHE A 45 -2.14 20.82 12.34
CA PHE A 45 -2.38 22.15 12.89
C PHE A 45 -1.66 22.35 14.23
N LEU A 46 -1.43 21.27 14.96
CA LEU A 46 -0.70 21.26 16.22
C LEU A 46 0.48 20.27 16.14
N ASN A 47 1.58 20.59 16.83
CA ASN A 47 2.74 19.69 16.89
C ASN A 47 2.39 18.33 17.52
N THR A 48 1.40 18.29 18.41
CA THR A 48 0.88 17.06 19.03
C THR A 48 0.17 16.14 18.03
N ASP A 49 -0.30 16.65 16.90
CA ASP A 49 -0.97 15.84 15.87
C ASP A 49 0.01 14.87 15.18
N ALA A 50 1.32 15.12 15.30
CA ALA A 50 2.37 14.25 14.80
C ALA A 50 2.31 12.84 15.42
N ASP A 51 1.74 12.68 16.61
CA ASP A 51 1.60 11.37 17.24
C ASP A 51 0.67 10.45 16.43
N TRP A 52 -0.40 11.00 15.83
CA TRP A 52 -1.29 10.25 14.93
C TRP A 52 -0.57 9.78 13.67
N VAL A 53 0.34 10.60 13.14
CA VAL A 53 1.16 10.27 11.97
C VAL A 53 2.14 9.14 12.31
N LYS A 54 2.77 9.19 13.48
CA LYS A 54 3.66 8.10 13.95
C LYS A 54 2.89 6.80 14.19
N ILE A 55 1.69 6.86 14.77
CA ILE A 55 0.80 5.70 14.93
C ILE A 55 0.40 5.12 13.55
N TYR A 56 0.10 5.98 12.57
CA TYR A 56 -0.10 5.56 11.20
C TYR A 56 1.14 4.84 10.65
N GLY A 57 2.33 5.46 10.75
CA GLY A 57 3.59 4.88 10.33
C GLY A 57 3.87 3.51 10.96
N SER A 58 3.61 3.37 12.27
CA SER A 58 3.72 2.10 12.99
C SER A 58 2.88 1.00 12.36
N ARG A 59 1.60 1.29 12.10
CA ARG A 59 0.68 0.32 11.48
C ARG A 59 1.11 -0.02 10.06
N THR A 60 1.56 0.97 9.30
CA THR A 60 2.08 0.75 7.94
C THR A 60 3.32 -0.15 7.95
N LEU A 61 4.26 0.03 8.88
CA LEU A 61 5.43 -0.83 9.01
C LEU A 61 5.05 -2.25 9.43
N PHE A 62 4.14 -2.39 10.40
CA PHE A 62 3.62 -3.71 10.80
C PHE A 62 3.01 -4.47 9.61
N ILE A 63 2.15 -3.81 8.82
CA ILE A 63 1.58 -4.39 7.60
C ILE A 63 2.68 -4.72 6.58
N THR A 64 3.63 -3.81 6.37
CA THR A 64 4.75 -4.01 5.44
C THR A 64 5.54 -5.27 5.76
N LEU A 65 5.85 -5.50 7.05
CA LEU A 65 6.59 -6.68 7.51
C LEU A 65 5.79 -7.97 7.29
N ILE A 66 4.49 -7.97 7.60
CA ILE A 66 3.60 -9.11 7.34
C ILE A 66 3.57 -9.44 5.84
N LEU A 67 3.34 -8.42 5.00
CA LEU A 67 3.31 -8.61 3.55
C LEU A 67 4.66 -9.09 2.99
N GLY A 68 5.76 -8.56 3.52
CA GLY A 68 7.13 -9.01 3.22
C GLY A 68 7.32 -10.50 3.52
N TYR A 69 6.92 -10.93 4.72
CA TYR A 69 6.97 -12.34 5.12
C TYR A 69 6.09 -13.23 4.25
N LEU A 70 4.87 -12.80 3.93
CA LEU A 70 3.94 -13.55 3.06
C LEU A 70 4.47 -13.66 1.63
N LEU A 71 5.10 -12.61 1.11
CA LEU A 71 5.73 -12.60 -0.21
C LEU A 71 6.95 -13.51 -0.24
N TYR A 72 7.81 -13.45 0.77
CA TYR A 72 8.93 -14.35 0.95
C TYR A 72 8.48 -15.82 0.99
N SER A 73 7.41 -16.09 1.75
CA SER A 73 6.79 -17.42 1.88
C SER A 73 5.92 -17.81 0.68
N ARG A 74 5.84 -16.96 -0.37
CA ARG A 74 5.09 -17.20 -1.60
C ARG A 74 3.59 -17.48 -1.38
N ASN A 75 3.00 -16.92 -0.32
CA ASN A 75 1.61 -17.14 0.06
C ASN A 75 0.67 -16.18 -0.72
N TYR A 76 0.54 -16.45 -2.02
CA TYR A 76 -0.18 -15.55 -2.94
C TYR A 76 -1.68 -15.46 -2.69
N LEU A 77 -2.30 -16.49 -2.12
CA LEU A 77 -3.72 -16.46 -1.77
C LEU A 77 -4.00 -15.39 -0.72
N ILE A 78 -3.22 -15.40 0.37
CA ILE A 78 -3.36 -14.39 1.43
C ILE A 78 -2.99 -13.02 0.89
N LEU A 79 -1.91 -12.88 0.12
CA LEU A 79 -1.53 -11.60 -0.50
C LEU A 79 -2.62 -11.01 -1.40
N MET A 80 -3.39 -11.85 -2.11
CA MET A 80 -4.50 -11.41 -2.94
C MET A 80 -5.62 -10.80 -2.09
N TRP A 81 -5.97 -11.44 -0.97
CA TRP A 81 -6.95 -10.91 -0.03
C TRP A 81 -6.44 -9.66 0.68
N CYS A 82 -5.16 -9.61 1.06
CA CYS A 82 -4.54 -8.41 1.59
C CYS A 82 -4.59 -7.25 0.59
N ALA A 83 -4.38 -7.50 -0.71
CA ALA A 83 -4.50 -6.45 -1.73
C ALA A 83 -5.95 -5.96 -1.87
N LEU A 84 -6.94 -6.86 -1.81
CA LEU A 84 -8.36 -6.49 -1.83
C LEU A 84 -8.75 -5.64 -0.62
N PHE A 85 -8.53 -6.13 0.60
CA PHE A 85 -8.90 -5.40 1.82
C PHE A 85 -8.00 -4.17 2.04
N GLY A 86 -6.77 -4.22 1.55
CA GLY A 86 -5.85 -3.09 1.56
C GLY A 86 -6.35 -1.89 0.75
N THR A 87 -7.31 -2.06 -0.16
CA THR A 87 -7.93 -0.93 -0.89
C THR A 87 -8.69 0.03 0.03
N ILE A 88 -9.12 -0.41 1.21
CA ILE A 88 -9.82 0.44 2.19
C ILE A 88 -8.97 1.68 2.52
N MET A 89 -7.66 1.51 2.75
CA MET A 89 -6.76 2.61 3.12
C MET A 89 -6.68 3.71 2.05
N PRO A 90 -6.28 3.45 0.79
CA PRO A 90 -6.22 4.50 -0.22
C PRO A 90 -7.59 5.04 -0.62
N ILE A 91 -8.70 4.31 -0.42
CA ILE A 91 -10.05 4.88 -0.58
C ILE A 91 -10.28 5.95 0.49
N THR A 92 -10.03 5.63 1.77
CA THR A 92 -10.15 6.59 2.85
C THR A 92 -9.20 7.76 2.67
N ASP A 93 -7.95 7.52 2.28
CA ASP A 93 -6.98 8.59 2.03
C ASP A 93 -7.43 9.52 0.88
N ALA A 94 -7.96 8.97 -0.21
CA ALA A 94 -8.49 9.77 -1.33
C ALA A 94 -9.66 10.65 -0.89
N TRP A 95 -10.55 10.09 -0.07
CA TRP A 95 -11.71 10.79 0.48
C TRP A 95 -11.28 11.94 1.39
N LEU A 96 -10.40 11.68 2.35
CA LEU A 96 -9.90 12.71 3.28
C LEU A 96 -9.14 13.82 2.54
N ALA A 97 -8.30 13.47 1.55
CA ALA A 97 -7.60 14.48 0.75
C ALA A 97 -8.57 15.35 -0.07
N TYR A 98 -9.67 14.77 -0.57
CA TYR A 98 -10.71 15.52 -1.26
C TYR A 98 -11.46 16.46 -0.31
N GLU A 99 -11.87 15.98 0.87
CA GLU A 99 -12.54 16.79 1.89
C GLU A 99 -11.66 17.95 2.39
N ALA A 100 -10.36 17.70 2.54
CA ALA A 100 -9.37 18.71 2.93
C ALA A 100 -9.05 19.72 1.80
N GLN A 101 -9.70 19.62 0.64
CA GLN A 101 -9.43 20.45 -0.54
C GLN A 101 -7.96 20.41 -0.97
N ALA A 102 -7.29 19.27 -0.76
CA ALA A 102 -5.90 19.10 -1.14
C ALA A 102 -5.73 19.20 -2.66
N PRO A 103 -4.51 19.52 -3.15
CA PRO A 103 -4.24 19.56 -4.58
C PRO A 103 -4.67 18.27 -5.29
N ILE A 104 -5.34 18.36 -6.44
CA ILE A 104 -5.92 17.20 -7.15
C ILE A 104 -4.92 16.06 -7.40
N LYS A 105 -3.63 16.39 -7.59
CA LYS A 105 -2.54 15.42 -7.74
C LYS A 105 -2.43 14.45 -6.54
N VAL A 106 -2.80 14.90 -5.34
CA VAL A 106 -2.83 14.09 -4.11
C VAL A 106 -3.96 13.08 -4.20
N VAL A 107 -5.17 13.49 -4.56
CA VAL A 107 -6.30 12.56 -4.74
C VAL A 107 -5.99 11.53 -5.84
N LEU A 108 -5.44 11.97 -6.98
CA LEU A 108 -5.10 11.10 -8.10
C LEU A 108 -4.07 10.02 -7.74
N LYS A 109 -3.10 10.31 -6.87
CA LYS A 109 -2.13 9.29 -6.45
C LYS A 109 -2.79 8.17 -5.60
N HIS A 110 -3.83 8.50 -4.84
CA HIS A 110 -4.57 7.54 -4.04
C HIS A 110 -5.45 6.67 -4.94
N LEU A 111 -6.12 7.28 -5.93
CA LEU A 111 -6.82 6.54 -6.98
C LEU A 111 -5.88 5.62 -7.77
N ALA A 112 -4.68 6.08 -8.11
CA ALA A 112 -3.66 5.26 -8.75
C ALA A 112 -3.24 4.07 -7.87
N THR A 113 -3.15 4.26 -6.55
CA THR A 113 -2.86 3.18 -5.59
C THR A 113 -3.98 2.14 -5.58
N ILE A 114 -5.25 2.56 -5.61
CA ILE A 114 -6.40 1.65 -5.73
C ILE A 114 -6.30 0.83 -7.02
N GLY A 115 -6.08 1.50 -8.16
CA GLY A 115 -5.91 0.84 -9.45
C GLY A 115 -4.76 -0.18 -9.46
N TYR A 116 -3.64 0.17 -8.81
CA TYR A 116 -2.49 -0.72 -8.67
C TYR A 116 -2.80 -1.96 -7.81
N LEU A 117 -3.54 -1.80 -6.71
CA LEU A 117 -3.98 -2.93 -5.89
C LEU A 117 -4.96 -3.85 -6.66
N VAL A 118 -5.88 -3.26 -7.42
CA VAL A 118 -6.78 -4.02 -8.31
C VAL A 118 -5.99 -4.83 -9.34
N LEU A 119 -4.96 -4.25 -9.95
CA LEU A 119 -4.04 -4.97 -10.84
C LEU A 119 -3.35 -6.14 -10.13
N ILE A 120 -2.82 -5.92 -8.92
CA ILE A 120 -2.20 -6.97 -8.10
C ILE A 120 -3.19 -8.13 -7.88
N ILE A 121 -4.45 -7.86 -7.55
CA ILE A 121 -5.47 -8.89 -7.31
C ILE A 121 -5.62 -9.79 -8.54
N PHE A 122 -5.77 -9.21 -9.73
CA PHE A 122 -5.91 -9.97 -10.97
C PHE A 122 -4.69 -10.82 -11.28
N VAL A 123 -3.48 -10.27 -11.11
CA VAL A 123 -2.22 -10.98 -11.36
C VAL A 123 -2.00 -12.12 -10.36
N LEU A 124 -2.29 -11.89 -9.08
CA LEU A 124 -2.20 -12.93 -8.04
C LEU A 124 -3.24 -14.03 -8.27
N ARG A 125 -4.48 -13.69 -8.62
CA ARG A 125 -5.51 -14.68 -8.98
C ARG A 125 -5.04 -15.58 -10.12
N LYS A 126 -4.49 -14.99 -11.19
CA LYS A 126 -3.93 -15.76 -12.31
C LYS A 126 -2.75 -16.64 -11.88
N THR A 127 -1.91 -16.16 -10.97
CA THR A 127 -0.79 -16.94 -10.41
C THR A 127 -1.28 -18.16 -9.61
N ILE A 128 -2.34 -18.00 -8.82
CA ILE A 128 -2.93 -19.07 -8.01
C ILE A 128 -3.57 -20.14 -8.91
N THR A 129 -4.37 -19.72 -9.90
CA THR A 129 -5.04 -20.64 -10.83
C THR A 129 -4.03 -21.43 -11.66
N ASN A 130 -2.94 -20.81 -12.12
CA ASN A 130 -1.90 -21.49 -12.90
C ASN A 130 -1.00 -22.44 -12.07
N LYS A 131 -1.09 -22.41 -10.73
CA LYS A 131 -0.35 -23.32 -9.84
C LYS A 131 -1.14 -24.58 -9.49
N LYS A 132 -2.47 -24.56 -9.65
CA LYS A 132 -3.34 -25.74 -9.53
C LYS A 132 -3.30 -26.52 -10.84
#